data_AF-A0A7S1G919-F1
#
_entry.id   AF-A0A7S1G919-F1
#
_cell.length_a   1.000
_cell.length_b   1.000
_cell.length_c   1.000
_cell.angle_alpha   90.00
_cell.angle_beta   90.00
_cell.angle_gamma   90.00
#
_symmetry.space_group_name_H-M   'P 1'
#
loop_
_entity.id
_entity.type
_entity.pdbx_description
1 polymer ?
#
loop_
_entity_poly.entity_id
_entity_poly.type
_entity_poly.pdbx_seq_one_letter_code
_entity_poly.pdbx_strand_id
1 'polypeptide(L)'
;AAAGAEALTPHDCGLLLAALRVFVGALREFPELVEEHVAVVAPALVGFTQWLLPVYEAAAVGAGDDVGGAAAGGEEVDYDSDGEAMGVSTLAMEALVSLSQMGGTARRAYRRVAKEACGAITEAAVGYMALTAAQLETWEDDPLSFVAEEDDDSLNTSVRHCAEDLIVELADAVETATLEGVVA
;
A
#
# COMPACT_ATOMS: atom_id res chain seq x y z
N ALA A 1 15.13 1.52 -17.54
CA ALA A 1 16.08 2.50 -16.98
C ALA A 1 15.40 3.11 -15.78
N ALA A 2 15.76 2.67 -14.57
CA ALA A 2 15.24 3.24 -13.35
C ALA A 2 15.73 4.69 -13.28
N ALA A 3 14.87 5.62 -13.69
CA ALA A 3 15.01 7.00 -13.28
C ALA A 3 14.99 6.96 -11.74
N GLY A 4 16.04 7.48 -11.11
CA GLY A 4 16.21 7.40 -9.66
C GLY A 4 14.92 7.81 -8.97
N ALA A 5 14.34 6.86 -8.23
CA ALA A 5 13.35 7.16 -7.21
C ALA A 5 14.05 8.12 -6.24
N GLU A 6 13.78 9.41 -6.39
CA GLU A 6 14.25 10.41 -5.43
C GLU A 6 13.68 10.00 -4.07
N ALA A 7 14.56 9.84 -3.08
CA ALA A 7 14.15 9.40 -1.76
C ALA A 7 13.16 10.42 -1.19
N LEU A 8 11.96 9.97 -0.83
CA LEU A 8 10.96 10.84 -0.22
C LEU A 8 11.43 11.25 1.17
N THR A 9 11.36 12.54 1.47
CA THR A 9 11.56 13.01 2.84
C THR A 9 10.30 12.76 3.67
N PRO A 10 10.39 12.71 5.02
CA PRO A 10 9.21 12.59 5.86
C PRO A 10 8.16 13.68 5.60
N HIS A 11 8.60 14.90 5.29
CA HIS A 11 7.71 16.00 4.92
C HIS A 11 6.97 15.74 3.61
N ASP A 12 7.64 15.18 2.60
CA ASP A 12 7.00 14.82 1.33
C ASP A 12 5.95 13.72 1.55
N CYS A 13 6.28 12.73 2.37
CA CYS A 13 5.34 11.67 2.77
C CYS A 13 4.11 12.24 3.49
N GLY A 14 4.29 13.17 4.44
CA GLY A 14 3.19 13.83 5.15
C GLY A 14 2.25 14.59 4.21
N LEU A 15 2.80 15.34 3.25
CA LEU A 15 1.99 16.06 2.25
C LEU A 15 1.19 15.10 1.36
N LEU A 16 1.82 14.02 0.88
CA LEU A 16 1.18 13.02 0.03
C LEU A 16 0.10 12.24 0.80
N LEU A 17 0.35 11.89 2.06
CA LEU A 17 -0.63 11.28 2.96
C LEU A 17 -1.86 12.18 3.14
N ALA A 18 -1.66 13.46 3.43
CA ALA A 18 -2.76 14.41 3.58
C ALA A 18 -3.59 14.52 2.29
N ALA A 19 -2.93 14.62 1.14
CA ALA A 19 -3.61 14.68 -0.16
C ALA A 19 -4.42 13.41 -0.44
N LEU A 20 -3.82 12.24 -0.19
CA LEU A 20 -4.46 10.94 -0.37
C LEU A 20 -5.67 10.75 0.53
N ARG A 21 -5.57 11.12 1.82
CA ARG A 21 -6.69 11.02 2.76
C ARG A 21 -7.83 11.96 2.45
N VAL A 22 -7.55 13.20 2.02
CA VAL A 22 -8.60 14.11 1.52
C VAL A 22 -9.30 13.49 0.33
N PHE A 23 -8.53 12.91 -0.58
CA PHE A 23 -9.04 12.27 -1.78
C PHE A 23 -9.94 11.07 -1.45
N VAL A 24 -9.48 10.14 -0.62
CA VAL A 24 -10.25 8.96 -0.16
C VAL A 24 -11.46 9.38 0.66
N GLY A 25 -11.31 10.37 1.53
CA GLY A 25 -12.42 10.95 2.28
C GLY A 25 -13.51 11.48 1.34
N ALA A 26 -13.14 12.16 0.26
CA ALA A 26 -14.10 12.63 -0.73
C ALA A 26 -14.82 11.48 -1.46
N LEU A 27 -14.11 10.40 -1.79
CA LEU A 27 -14.71 9.19 -2.38
C LEU A 27 -15.78 8.55 -1.49
N ARG A 28 -15.52 8.55 -0.17
CA ARG A 28 -16.39 7.91 0.81
C ARG A 28 -17.59 8.79 1.13
N GLU A 29 -17.35 10.05 1.45
CA GLU A 29 -18.35 10.99 1.97
C GLU A 29 -19.14 11.71 0.87
N PHE A 30 -18.53 11.96 -0.30
CA PHE A 30 -19.14 12.76 -1.38
C PHE A 30 -19.13 12.03 -2.74
N PRO A 31 -19.64 10.79 -2.79
CA PRO A 31 -19.47 9.94 -3.96
C PRO A 31 -20.13 10.45 -5.24
N GLU A 32 -21.27 11.13 -5.12
CA GLU A 32 -22.00 11.70 -6.26
C GLU A 32 -21.21 12.83 -6.93
N LEU A 33 -20.41 13.56 -6.14
CA LEU A 33 -19.52 14.62 -6.65
C LEU A 33 -18.26 14.04 -7.30
N VAL A 34 -17.80 12.87 -6.86
CA VAL A 34 -16.57 12.25 -7.41
C VAL A 34 -16.86 11.31 -8.57
N GLU A 35 -18.09 10.80 -8.72
CA GLU A 35 -18.45 9.83 -9.76
C GLU A 35 -18.12 10.31 -11.18
N GLU A 36 -18.32 11.60 -11.47
CA GLU A 36 -17.96 12.21 -12.76
C GLU A 36 -16.45 12.29 -13.01
N HIS A 37 -15.65 12.20 -11.95
CA HIS A 37 -14.19 12.30 -11.98
C HIS A 37 -13.47 10.95 -11.83
N VAL A 38 -14.18 9.87 -11.53
CA VAL A 38 -13.62 8.50 -11.33
C VAL A 38 -12.68 8.07 -12.44
N ALA A 39 -13.05 8.34 -13.69
CA ALA A 39 -12.26 7.93 -14.86
C ALA A 39 -10.88 8.59 -14.93
N VAL A 40 -10.68 9.73 -14.25
CA VAL A 40 -9.39 10.43 -14.15
C VAL A 40 -8.67 10.01 -12.87
N VAL A 41 -9.44 9.96 -11.81
CA VAL A 41 -8.97 9.83 -10.45
C VAL A 41 -8.47 8.42 -10.12
N ALA A 42 -9.23 7.40 -10.49
CA ALA A 42 -8.88 6.02 -10.16
C ALA A 42 -7.59 5.56 -10.87
N PRO A 43 -7.36 5.86 -12.17
CA PRO A 43 -6.07 5.62 -12.80
C PRO A 43 -4.91 6.40 -12.16
N ALA A 44 -5.16 7.61 -11.63
CA ALA A 44 -4.13 8.37 -10.92
C ALA A 44 -3.71 7.69 -9.62
N LEU A 45 -4.66 7.14 -8.86
CA LEU A 45 -4.35 6.36 -7.66
C LEU A 45 -3.55 5.09 -7.98
N VAL A 46 -3.96 4.34 -9.02
CA VAL A 46 -3.20 3.16 -9.49
C VAL A 46 -1.78 3.55 -9.90
N GLY A 47 -1.63 4.59 -10.71
CA GLY A 47 -0.32 5.07 -11.15
C GLY A 47 0.54 5.58 -10.00
N PHE A 48 -0.06 6.21 -8.99
CA PHE A 48 0.63 6.62 -7.77
C PHE A 48 1.16 5.41 -6.98
N THR A 49 0.33 4.39 -6.79
CA THR A 49 0.73 3.14 -6.10
C THR A 49 1.87 2.44 -6.85
N GLN A 50 1.85 2.42 -8.18
CA GLN A 50 2.94 1.85 -8.99
C GLN A 50 4.23 2.68 -8.91
N TRP A 51 4.11 4.00 -8.91
CA TRP A 51 5.26 4.91 -8.79
C TRP A 51 5.92 4.81 -7.42
N LEU A 52 5.12 4.63 -6.36
CA LEU A 52 5.61 4.54 -4.99
C LEU A 52 6.34 3.22 -4.71
N LEU A 53 6.01 2.13 -5.43
CA LEU A 53 6.58 0.80 -5.19
C LEU A 53 8.12 0.79 -5.17
N PRO A 54 8.84 1.29 -6.20
CA PRO A 54 10.30 1.32 -6.18
C PRO A 54 10.88 2.23 -5.09
N VAL A 55 10.12 3.23 -4.60
CA VAL A 55 10.53 4.06 -3.46
C VAL A 55 10.46 3.26 -2.17
N TYR A 56 9.35 2.53 -1.98
CA TYR A 56 9.15 1.63 -0.85
C TYR A 56 10.19 0.50 -0.83
N GLU A 57 10.41 -0.16 -1.97
CA GLU A 57 11.41 -1.23 -2.08
C GLU A 57 12.81 -0.73 -1.68
N ALA A 58 13.20 0.46 -2.14
CA ALA A 58 14.48 1.05 -1.77
C ALA A 58 14.58 1.42 -0.28
N ALA A 59 13.47 1.87 0.33
CA ALA A 59 13.44 2.34 1.71
C ALA A 59 13.27 1.23 2.75
N ALA A 60 12.54 0.16 2.44
CA ALA A 60 12.12 -0.86 3.42
C ALA A 60 12.61 -2.28 3.08
N VAL A 61 12.68 -2.65 1.80
CA VAL A 61 13.07 -4.00 1.36
C VAL A 61 14.58 -4.11 1.14
N GLY A 62 15.17 -3.09 0.51
CA GLY A 62 16.59 -3.03 0.15
C GLY A 62 17.48 -2.31 1.17
N ALA A 63 16.94 -1.86 2.31
CA ALA A 63 17.72 -1.25 3.36
C ALA A 63 18.63 -2.32 4.00
N GLY A 64 19.93 -2.29 3.70
CA GLY A 64 20.90 -3.17 4.36
C GLY A 64 21.24 -2.72 5.78
N ASP A 65 21.85 -3.62 6.57
CA ASP A 65 22.26 -3.45 7.98
C ASP A 65 23.06 -2.17 8.32
N ASP A 66 23.63 -1.48 7.32
CA ASP A 66 24.46 -0.28 7.51
C ASP A 66 23.64 1.00 7.80
N VAL A 67 22.31 0.96 7.69
CA VAL A 67 21.44 2.05 8.15
C VAL A 67 21.09 1.79 9.62
N GLY A 68 22.06 2.13 10.49
CA GLY A 68 22.02 2.02 11.95
C GLY A 68 20.63 1.81 12.55
N GLY A 69 20.38 0.54 12.90
CA GLY A 69 19.13 0.07 13.45
C GLY A 69 18.62 0.89 14.63
N ALA A 70 17.36 1.26 14.48
CA ALA A 70 16.40 1.42 15.55
C ALA A 70 15.04 1.08 14.89
N ALA A 71 14.23 0.12 15.32
CA ALA A 71 14.26 -0.71 16.50
C ALA A 71 13.60 -2.08 16.22
N ALA A 72 13.95 -3.06 17.04
CA ALA A 72 13.26 -4.34 17.18
C ALA A 72 11.74 -4.17 17.24
N GLY A 73 10.99 -4.92 16.42
CA GLY A 73 9.55 -5.14 16.61
C GLY A 73 8.62 -3.95 16.37
N GLY A 74 9.06 -2.91 15.66
CA GLY A 74 8.20 -1.83 15.20
C GLY A 74 8.96 -0.94 14.24
N GLU A 75 8.47 -0.80 13.01
CA GLU A 75 8.93 0.27 12.12
C GLU A 75 9.01 1.56 12.95
N GLU A 76 10.18 2.22 13.01
CA GLU A 76 10.24 3.56 13.60
C GLU A 76 9.43 4.49 12.70
N VAL A 77 8.14 4.59 13.02
CA VAL A 77 7.21 5.46 12.34
C VAL A 77 7.58 6.89 12.72
N ASP A 78 8.02 7.68 11.75
CA ASP A 78 8.19 9.11 11.97
C ASP A 78 6.81 9.70 12.30
N TYR A 79 6.74 10.58 13.29
CA TYR A 79 5.49 11.26 13.65
C TYR A 79 5.55 12.73 13.32
N ASP A 80 4.45 13.30 12.83
CA ASP A 80 4.34 14.74 12.60
C ASP A 80 4.13 15.52 13.91
N SER A 81 3.95 16.84 13.82
CA SER A 81 3.72 17.69 15.01
C SER A 81 2.42 17.37 15.75
N ASP A 82 1.48 16.69 15.10
CA ASP A 82 0.19 16.30 15.64
C ASP A 82 0.19 14.82 16.14
N GLY A 83 1.34 14.14 16.02
CA GLY A 83 1.52 12.75 16.44
C GLY A 83 1.02 11.73 15.42
N GLU A 84 0.83 12.13 14.17
CA GLU A 84 0.39 11.27 13.10
C GLU A 84 1.57 10.58 12.41
N ALA A 85 1.41 9.28 12.15
CA ALA A 85 2.36 8.45 11.44
C ALA A 85 2.68 9.02 10.05
N MET A 86 3.97 9.12 9.75
CA MET A 86 4.55 9.56 8.48
C MET A 86 5.66 8.59 8.08
N GLY A 87 5.93 8.55 6.78
CA GLY A 87 6.98 7.71 6.21
C GLY A 87 6.49 6.98 4.98
N VAL A 88 7.44 6.32 4.30
CA VAL A 88 7.15 5.62 3.05
C VAL A 88 6.23 4.42 3.29
N SER A 89 6.43 3.66 4.38
CA SER A 89 5.54 2.55 4.76
C SER A 89 4.12 3.02 5.04
N THR A 90 3.93 4.11 5.79
CA THR A 90 2.60 4.66 6.05
C THR A 90 1.91 5.13 4.78
N LEU A 91 2.65 5.79 3.88
CA LEU A 91 2.14 6.22 2.59
C LEU A 91 1.75 5.03 1.69
N ALA A 92 2.55 3.97 1.69
CA ALA A 92 2.25 2.74 0.96
C ALA A 92 1.00 2.03 1.50
N MET A 93 0.88 1.89 2.83
CA MET A 93 -0.32 1.34 3.46
C MET A 93 -1.56 2.14 3.08
N GLU A 94 -1.53 3.47 3.21
CA GLU A 94 -2.67 4.33 2.85
C GLU A 94 -3.03 4.17 1.36
N ALA A 95 -2.05 4.08 0.46
CA ALA A 95 -2.29 3.90 -0.98
C ALA A 95 -2.95 2.55 -1.30
N LEU A 96 -2.51 1.46 -0.66
CA LEU A 96 -3.09 0.13 -0.81
C LEU A 96 -4.52 0.07 -0.25
N VAL A 97 -4.71 0.56 0.97
CA VAL A 97 -6.02 0.64 1.63
C VAL A 97 -7.00 1.49 0.80
N SER A 98 -6.52 2.57 0.18
CA SER A 98 -7.32 3.40 -0.73
C SER A 98 -7.84 2.61 -1.94
N LEU A 99 -6.98 1.77 -2.53
CA LEU A 99 -7.36 0.90 -3.65
C LEU A 99 -8.35 -0.18 -3.21
N SER A 100 -8.17 -0.77 -2.02
CA SER A 100 -9.10 -1.78 -1.48
C SER A 100 -10.48 -1.17 -1.27
N GLN A 101 -10.53 0.01 -0.64
CA GLN A 101 -11.79 0.75 -0.45
C GLN A 101 -12.46 1.08 -1.79
N MET A 102 -11.69 1.39 -2.83
CA MET A 102 -12.18 1.65 -4.17
C MET A 102 -12.78 0.40 -4.83
N GLY A 103 -12.12 -0.75 -4.69
CA GLY A 103 -12.57 -2.06 -5.19
C GLY A 103 -13.87 -2.54 -4.52
N GLY A 104 -13.96 -2.39 -3.20
CA GLY A 104 -15.11 -2.82 -2.40
C GLY A 104 -16.36 -1.94 -2.51
N THR A 105 -16.28 -0.78 -3.18
CA THR A 105 -17.48 0.07 -3.32
C THR A 105 -18.56 -0.62 -4.16
N ALA A 106 -19.83 -0.37 -3.82
CA ALA A 106 -20.95 -0.89 -4.59
C ALA A 106 -21.11 -0.26 -6.00
N ARG A 107 -20.29 0.74 -6.32
CA ARG A 107 -20.50 1.65 -7.45
C ARG A 107 -19.87 1.11 -8.73
N ARG A 108 -20.66 1.10 -9.82
CA ARG A 108 -20.26 0.49 -11.10
C ARG A 108 -19.04 1.14 -11.74
N ALA A 109 -18.90 2.47 -11.61
CA ALA A 109 -17.76 3.19 -12.18
C ALA A 109 -16.42 2.73 -11.60
N TYR A 110 -16.35 2.57 -10.28
CA TYR A 110 -15.15 2.12 -9.57
C TYR A 110 -14.82 0.67 -9.87
N ARG A 111 -15.81 -0.23 -9.82
CA ARG A 111 -15.62 -1.63 -10.19
C ARG A 111 -15.14 -1.81 -11.63
N ARG A 112 -15.61 -0.97 -12.54
CA ARG A 112 -15.15 -0.98 -13.92
C ARG A 112 -13.66 -0.60 -13.99
N VAL A 113 -13.24 0.46 -13.30
CA VAL A 113 -11.82 0.83 -13.28
C VAL A 113 -10.97 -0.24 -12.60
N ALA A 114 -11.40 -0.77 -11.45
CA ALA A 114 -10.72 -1.86 -10.76
C ALA A 114 -10.55 -3.08 -11.67
N LYS A 115 -11.58 -3.44 -12.46
CA LYS A 115 -11.49 -4.51 -13.45
C LYS A 115 -10.52 -4.19 -14.59
N GLU A 116 -10.58 -2.98 -15.14
CA GLU A 116 -9.72 -2.54 -16.26
C GLU A 116 -8.25 -2.44 -15.84
N ALA A 117 -7.98 -2.06 -14.59
CA ALA A 117 -6.65 -1.89 -14.02
C ALA A 117 -6.19 -3.09 -13.17
N CYS A 118 -6.96 -4.18 -13.13
CA CYS A 118 -6.76 -5.27 -12.17
C CYS A 118 -5.34 -5.85 -12.23
N GLY A 119 -4.83 -6.19 -13.43
CA GLY A 119 -3.47 -6.69 -13.58
C GLY A 119 -2.40 -5.72 -13.07
N ALA A 120 -2.54 -4.42 -13.37
CA ALA A 120 -1.61 -3.39 -12.90
C ALA A 120 -1.64 -3.21 -11.38
N ILE A 121 -2.82 -3.33 -10.76
CA ILE A 121 -2.98 -3.26 -9.30
C ILE A 121 -2.39 -4.51 -8.65
N THR A 122 -2.68 -5.69 -9.18
CA THR A 122 -2.17 -6.97 -8.68
C THR A 122 -0.65 -7.04 -8.77
N GLU A 123 -0.06 -6.65 -9.90
CA GLU A 123 1.39 -6.60 -10.07
C GLU A 123 2.05 -5.69 -9.02
N ALA A 124 1.48 -4.50 -8.79
CA ALA A 124 1.97 -3.60 -7.77
C ALA A 124 1.83 -4.19 -6.35
N ALA A 125 0.65 -4.75 -6.03
CA ALA A 125 0.38 -5.35 -4.73
C ALA A 125 1.37 -6.47 -4.40
N VAL A 126 1.65 -7.37 -5.35
CA VAL A 126 2.65 -8.43 -5.18
C VAL A 126 4.03 -7.85 -4.86
N GLY A 127 4.42 -6.73 -5.47
CA GLY A 127 5.67 -6.03 -5.13
C GLY A 127 5.70 -5.54 -3.68
N TYR A 128 4.59 -4.99 -3.19
CA TYR A 128 4.46 -4.56 -1.79
C TYR A 128 4.44 -5.70 -0.78
N MET A 129 4.20 -6.95 -1.22
CA MET A 129 4.22 -8.12 -0.35
C MET A 129 5.63 -8.62 -0.02
N ALA A 130 6.68 -8.03 -0.60
CA ALA A 130 8.05 -8.41 -0.30
C ALA A 130 8.38 -8.20 1.19
N LEU A 131 9.09 -9.18 1.77
CA LEU A 131 9.59 -9.07 3.14
C LEU A 131 10.58 -7.91 3.26
N THR A 132 10.39 -7.09 4.28
CA THR A 132 11.33 -6.01 4.61
C THR A 132 12.55 -6.56 5.34
N ALA A 133 13.66 -5.82 5.30
CA ALA A 133 14.86 -6.18 6.06
C ALA A 133 14.57 -6.24 7.58
N ALA A 134 13.77 -5.31 8.08
CA ALA A 134 13.36 -5.26 9.50
C ALA A 134 12.52 -6.48 9.93
N GLN A 135 11.61 -6.95 9.06
CA GLN A 135 10.85 -8.18 9.31
C GLN A 135 11.75 -9.40 9.33
N LEU A 136 12.69 -9.51 8.39
CA LEU A 136 13.66 -10.61 8.37
C LEU A 136 14.49 -10.65 9.65
N GLU A 137 15.06 -9.51 10.06
CA GLU A 137 15.84 -9.41 11.30
C GLU A 137 14.99 -9.80 12.52
N THR A 138 13.78 -9.23 12.64
CA THR A 138 12.89 -9.51 13.77
C THR A 138 12.50 -10.99 13.84
N TRP A 139 12.22 -11.63 12.71
CA TRP A 139 11.80 -13.03 12.67
C TRP A 139 12.97 -14.01 12.85
N GLU A 140 14.18 -13.61 12.47
CA GLU A 140 15.40 -14.36 12.80
C GLU A 140 15.69 -14.33 14.31
N ASP A 141 15.49 -13.18 14.95
CA ASP A 141 15.72 -13.00 16.39
C ASP A 141 14.61 -13.57 17.27
N ASP A 142 13.35 -13.44 16.86
CA ASP A 142 12.17 -13.99 17.55
C ASP A 142 11.24 -14.75 16.60
N PRO A 143 11.40 -16.08 16.47
CA PRO A 143 10.51 -16.92 15.69
C PRO A 143 9.04 -16.90 16.14
N LEU A 144 8.75 -16.46 17.37
CA LEU A 144 7.35 -16.29 17.81
C LEU A 144 6.70 -15.07 17.16
N SER A 145 7.46 -14.03 16.84
CA SER A 145 6.97 -12.88 16.07
C SER A 145 6.55 -13.29 14.67
N PHE A 146 7.32 -14.15 13.99
CA PHE A 146 6.90 -14.74 12.71
C PHE A 146 5.54 -15.45 12.82
N VAL A 147 5.39 -16.33 13.82
CA VAL A 147 4.13 -17.06 14.01
C VAL A 147 2.97 -16.10 14.30
N ALA A 148 3.19 -15.06 15.09
CA ALA A 148 2.16 -14.08 15.43
C ALA A 148 1.79 -13.16 14.26
N GLU A 149 2.73 -12.87 13.36
CA GLU A 149 2.54 -11.99 12.20
C GLU A 149 1.96 -12.72 10.99
N GLU A 150 2.27 -14.00 10.78
CA GLU A 150 1.76 -14.83 9.68
C GLU A 150 0.49 -15.64 10.01
N ASP A 151 -0.07 -15.47 11.21
CA ASP A 151 -1.36 -16.06 11.55
C ASP A 151 -2.47 -15.38 10.74
N ASP A 152 -3.38 -16.15 10.14
CA ASP A 152 -4.55 -15.64 9.40
C ASP A 152 -5.42 -14.73 10.29
N ASP A 153 -5.40 -14.95 11.62
CA ASP A 153 -6.11 -14.15 12.63
C ASP A 153 -5.23 -13.03 13.24
N SER A 154 -4.08 -12.71 12.64
CA SER A 154 -3.17 -11.68 13.15
C SER A 154 -3.83 -10.31 13.20
N LEU A 155 -3.58 -9.57 14.29
CA LEU A 155 -3.99 -8.17 14.42
C LEU A 155 -2.90 -7.20 13.95
N ASN A 156 -1.75 -7.71 13.52
CA ASN A 156 -0.65 -6.89 13.07
C ASN A 156 -0.96 -6.31 11.69
N THR A 157 -0.77 -5.01 11.52
CA THR A 157 -0.94 -4.33 10.24
C THR A 157 0.43 -3.96 9.68
N SER A 158 0.71 -4.37 8.46
CA SER A 158 1.93 -4.05 7.73
C SER A 158 1.58 -3.70 6.28
N VAL A 159 2.53 -3.12 5.54
CA VAL A 159 2.39 -2.90 4.09
C VAL A 159 2.06 -4.21 3.36
N ARG A 160 2.70 -5.32 3.78
CA ARG A 160 2.46 -6.67 3.23
C ARG A 160 1.01 -7.11 3.46
N HIS A 161 0.48 -6.93 4.67
CA HIS A 161 -0.90 -7.30 4.99
C HIS A 161 -1.91 -6.42 4.23
N CYS A 162 -1.65 -5.11 4.11
CA CYS A 162 -2.51 -4.24 3.30
C CYS A 162 -2.51 -4.63 1.81
N ALA A 163 -1.39 -5.13 1.28
CA ALA A 163 -1.30 -5.61 -0.08
C ALA A 163 -2.04 -6.94 -0.28
N GLU A 164 -1.95 -7.84 0.70
CA GLU A 164 -2.73 -9.09 0.73
C GLU A 164 -4.25 -8.81 0.77
N ASP A 165 -4.70 -7.94 1.69
CA ASP A 165 -6.08 -7.50 1.80
C ASP A 165 -6.61 -6.94 0.47
N LEU A 166 -5.78 -6.15 -0.23
CA LEU A 166 -6.12 -5.63 -1.55
C LEU A 166 -6.34 -6.74 -2.58
N ILE A 167 -5.48 -7.75 -2.61
CA ILE A 167 -5.62 -8.89 -3.54
C ILE A 167 -6.87 -9.69 -3.22
N VAL A 168 -7.17 -9.94 -1.94
CA VAL A 168 -8.38 -10.62 -1.50
C VAL A 168 -9.63 -9.84 -1.93
N GLU A 169 -9.67 -8.53 -1.67
CA GLU A 169 -10.79 -7.67 -2.07
C GLU A 169 -10.98 -7.63 -3.60
N LEU A 170 -9.88 -7.62 -4.36
CA LEU A 170 -9.94 -7.71 -5.82
C LEU A 170 -10.44 -9.07 -6.29
N ALA A 171 -10.03 -10.16 -5.66
CA ALA A 171 -10.51 -11.50 -5.98
C ALA A 171 -12.02 -11.61 -5.75
N ASP A 172 -12.53 -11.06 -4.65
CA ASP A 172 -13.97 -11.02 -4.36
C ASP A 172 -14.74 -10.12 -5.34
N ALA A 173 -14.16 -9.01 -5.78
CA ALA A 173 -14.81 -8.07 -6.69
C ALA A 173 -14.77 -8.51 -8.16
N VAL A 174 -13.65 -9.09 -8.62
CA VAL A 174 -13.34 -9.34 -10.04
C VAL A 174 -12.52 -10.62 -10.29
N GLU A 175 -12.75 -11.69 -9.51
CA GLU A 175 -12.07 -13.01 -9.49
C GLU A 175 -11.28 -13.39 -10.76
N THR A 176 -11.94 -13.50 -11.92
CA THR A 176 -11.28 -13.93 -13.18
C THR A 176 -10.15 -12.99 -13.60
N ALA A 177 -10.34 -11.67 -13.47
CA ALA A 177 -9.34 -10.69 -13.83
C ALA A 177 -8.16 -10.71 -12.84
N THR A 178 -8.43 -10.97 -11.57
CA THR A 178 -7.41 -11.06 -10.51
C THR A 178 -6.51 -12.27 -10.74
N LEU A 179 -7.09 -13.44 -11.03
CA LEU A 179 -6.33 -14.65 -11.35
C LEU A 179 -5.43 -14.47 -12.58
N GLU A 180 -5.93 -13.80 -13.63
CA GLU A 180 -5.12 -13.47 -14.80
C GLU A 180 -3.95 -12.54 -14.45
N GLY A 181 -4.17 -11.55 -13.56
CA GLY A 181 -3.13 -10.62 -13.11
C GLY A 181 -2.03 -11.25 -12.26
N VAL A 182 -2.33 -12.30 -11.48
CA VAL A 182 -1.32 -13.02 -10.67
C VAL A 182 -0.46 -13.97 -11.52
N VAL A 183 -1.04 -14.55 -12.58
CA VAL A 183 -0.39 -15.62 -13.38
C VAL A 183 0.40 -15.08 -14.59
N ALA A 184 0.14 -13.85 -15.01
CA ALA A 184 0.76 -13.20 -16.17
C ALA A 184 2.24 -12.83 -15.94
#